data_AF-A0A930B6T3-F1
#
_entry.id   AF-A0A930B6T3-F1
#
_cell.length_a   1.000
_cell.length_b   1.000
_cell.length_c   1.000
_cell.angle_alpha   90.00
_cell.angle_beta   90.00
_cell.angle_gamma   90.00
#
_symmetry.space_group_name_H-M   'P 1'
#
loop_
_entity.id
_entity.type
_entity.pdbx_description
1 polymer ?
#
loop_
_entity_poly.entity_id
_entity_poly.type
_entity_poly.pdbx_seq_one_letter_code
_entity_poly.pdbx_strand_id
1 'polypeptide(L)'
;MKNNEKQFYLVDFQVLPEAIKKTIRIKESLKNGRVKTINEALSAMNISRSAYYKYKDHVEPVTGAVKERSITYFIMMQNDFSLLNKIMRKIKKENNDVLSINSGVAFGENVPTIISFKTKMTLADINLLAESIRRIKGIIRIVVSEEEGSR
;
A
#
# COMPACT_ATOMS: atom_id res chain seq x y z
N MET A 1 -24.95 -4.82 29.57
CA MET A 1 -23.57 -4.50 29.15
C MET A 1 -23.66 -3.28 28.22
N LYS A 2 -23.04 -2.14 28.57
CA LYS A 2 -23.06 -0.96 27.68
C LYS A 2 -22.16 -1.24 26.48
N ASN A 3 -22.73 -1.23 25.27
CA ASN A 3 -21.96 -1.18 24.04
C ASN A 3 -21.25 0.17 23.98
N ASN A 4 -19.97 0.21 24.34
CA ASN A 4 -19.12 1.37 24.09
C ASN A 4 -18.73 1.35 22.61
N GLU A 5 -19.65 1.77 21.75
CA GLU A 5 -19.34 2.03 20.34
C GLU A 5 -18.28 3.15 20.29
N LYS A 6 -17.09 2.80 19.80
CA LYS A 6 -16.00 3.77 19.61
C LYS A 6 -16.37 4.68 18.43
N GLN A 7 -16.61 5.95 18.71
CA GLN A 7 -16.81 6.99 17.71
C GLN A 7 -15.49 7.64 17.34
N PHE A 8 -15.28 7.92 16.05
CA PHE A 8 -14.06 8.53 15.53
C PHE A 8 -14.40 9.86 14.84
N TYR A 9 -13.53 10.85 15.01
CA TYR A 9 -13.66 12.18 14.42
C TYR A 9 -12.38 12.54 13.66
N LEU A 10 -12.53 13.20 12.51
CA LEU A 10 -11.43 13.86 11.82
C LEU A 10 -11.29 15.28 12.39
N VAL A 11 -10.10 15.63 12.81
CA VAL A 11 -9.80 16.94 13.41
C VAL A 11 -8.54 17.51 12.78
N ASP A 12 -8.49 18.83 12.65
CA ASP A 12 -7.28 19.51 12.18
C ASP A 12 -6.12 19.21 13.14
N PHE A 13 -4.98 18.81 12.58
CA PHE A 13 -3.79 18.52 13.37
C PHE A 13 -3.36 19.72 14.21
N GLN A 14 -3.57 20.96 13.75
CA GLN A 14 -3.18 22.18 14.45
C GLN A 14 -3.93 22.36 15.78
N VAL A 15 -5.19 21.95 15.84
CA VAL A 15 -6.02 22.11 17.05
C VAL A 15 -5.78 21.02 18.10
N LEU A 16 -5.03 19.97 17.75
CA LEU A 16 -4.74 18.88 18.68
C LEU A 16 -3.86 19.35 19.86
N PRO A 17 -4.11 18.85 21.08
CA PRO A 17 -3.19 19.00 22.19
C PRO A 17 -1.78 18.51 21.86
N GLU A 18 -0.76 19.20 22.38
CA GLU A 18 0.65 18.87 22.14
C GLU A 18 1.00 17.42 22.49
N ALA A 19 0.41 16.85 23.55
CA ALA A 19 0.63 15.45 23.92
C ALA A 19 0.19 14.47 22.81
N ILE A 20 -0.92 14.76 22.12
CA ILE A 20 -1.41 13.95 21.00
C ILE A 20 -0.50 14.13 19.78
N LYS A 21 -0.16 15.38 19.43
CA LYS A 21 0.76 15.69 18.32
C LYS A 21 2.10 14.98 18.48
N LYS A 22 2.70 15.03 19.68
CA LYS A 22 3.94 14.33 20.01
C LYS A 22 3.79 12.82 19.92
N THR A 23 2.68 12.27 20.39
CA THR A 23 2.39 10.83 20.28
C THR A 23 2.35 10.38 18.81
N ILE A 24 1.69 11.15 17.93
CA ILE A 24 1.65 10.89 16.48
C ILE A 24 3.07 10.90 15.90
N ARG A 25 3.88 11.94 16.17
CA ARG A 25 5.26 12.07 15.69
C ARG A 25 6.19 10.94 16.18
N ILE A 26 5.98 10.46 17.41
CA ILE A 26 6.73 9.32 17.97
C ILE A 26 6.40 8.04 17.20
N LYS A 27 5.11 7.77 16.95
CA LYS A 27 4.68 6.62 16.15
C LYS A 27 5.25 6.68 14.74
N GLU A 28 5.24 7.84 14.09
CA GLU A 28 5.83 8.05 12.77
C GLU A 28 7.35 7.84 12.76
N SER A 29 8.07 8.36 13.76
CA SER A 29 9.52 8.23 13.85
C SER A 29 9.95 6.77 14.03
N LEU A 30 9.20 6.01 14.84
CA LEU A 30 9.41 4.57 15.01
C LEU A 30 9.09 3.80 13.72
N LYS A 31 7.97 4.09 13.06
CA LYS A 31 7.57 3.45 11.81
C LYS A 31 8.57 3.68 10.67
N ASN A 32 9.13 4.89 10.60
CA ASN A 32 10.11 5.28 9.57
C ASN A 32 11.54 4.89 9.93
N GLY A 33 11.77 4.20 11.05
CA GLY A 33 13.10 3.77 11.50
C GLY A 33 14.06 4.90 11.87
N ARG A 34 13.56 6.14 12.07
CA ARG A 34 14.39 7.29 12.46
C ARG A 34 14.92 7.18 13.88
N VAL A 35 14.20 6.45 14.73
CA VAL A 35 14.56 6.15 16.13
C VAL A 35 14.43 4.66 16.33
N LYS A 36 15.38 4.06 17.04
CA LYS A 36 15.44 2.59 17.22
C LYS A 36 14.60 2.12 18.38
N THR A 37 14.39 2.98 19.38
CA THR A 37 13.67 2.61 20.60
C THR A 37 12.60 3.62 20.98
N ILE A 38 11.56 3.14 21.66
CA ILE A 38 10.51 4.02 22.20
C ILE A 38 11.08 5.03 23.19
N ASN A 39 12.06 4.64 24.01
CA ASN A 39 12.64 5.53 25.02
C ASN A 39 13.38 6.71 24.39
N GLU A 40 14.15 6.45 23.34
CA GLU A 40 14.82 7.48 22.55
C GLU A 40 13.80 8.48 21.98
N ALA A 41 12.69 7.97 21.42
CA ALA A 41 11.63 8.80 20.85
C ALA A 41 10.92 9.67 21.90
N LEU A 42 10.62 9.09 23.08
CA LEU A 42 9.99 9.80 24.20
C LEU A 42 10.88 10.92 24.75
N SER A 43 12.17 10.63 24.92
CA SER A 43 13.16 11.61 25.38
C SER A 43 13.32 12.75 24.38
N ALA A 44 13.45 12.44 23.09
CA ALA A 44 13.60 13.44 22.02
C ALA A 44 12.40 14.41 21.94
N MET A 45 11.19 13.94 22.26
CA MET A 45 9.95 14.73 22.19
C MET A 45 9.55 15.33 23.54
N ASN A 46 10.35 15.11 24.59
CA ASN A 46 10.08 15.53 25.96
C ASN A 46 8.62 15.23 26.40
N ILE A 47 8.26 13.94 26.38
CA ILE A 47 6.96 13.44 26.81
C ILE A 47 7.15 12.26 27.77
N SER A 48 6.33 12.20 28.82
CA SER A 48 6.36 11.07 29.75
C SER A 48 5.81 9.80 29.10
N ARG A 49 6.23 8.63 29.61
CA ARG A 49 5.63 7.35 29.21
C ARG A 49 4.12 7.33 29.43
N SER A 50 3.65 7.83 30.58
CA SER A 50 2.22 7.85 30.90
C SER A 50 1.41 8.71 29.92
N ALA A 51 1.94 9.86 29.52
CA ALA A 51 1.29 10.73 28.53
C ALA A 51 1.23 10.07 27.14
N TYR A 52 2.29 9.38 26.72
CA TYR A 52 2.29 8.62 25.47
C TYR A 52 1.27 7.48 25.49
N TYR A 53 1.30 6.63 26.52
CA TYR A 53 0.40 5.47 26.61
C TYR A 53 -1.08 5.84 26.78
N LYS A 54 -1.37 7.06 27.28
CA LYS A 54 -2.75 7.58 27.31
C LYS A 54 -3.36 7.75 25.92
N TYR A 55 -2.55 8.03 24.89
CA TYR A 55 -3.05 8.35 23.54
C TYR A 55 -2.60 7.37 22.45
N LYS A 56 -1.54 6.58 22.67
CA LYS A 56 -0.92 5.68 21.68
C LYS A 56 -1.91 4.86 20.86
N ASP A 57 -2.91 4.28 21.54
CA ASP A 57 -3.88 3.36 20.95
C ASP A 57 -5.16 4.05 20.44
N HIS A 58 -5.21 5.39 20.56
CA HIS A 58 -6.32 6.24 20.15
C HIS A 58 -5.97 7.19 18.99
N VAL A 59 -4.70 7.22 18.58
CA VAL A 59 -4.21 8.12 17.53
C VAL A 59 -3.47 7.31 16.49
N GLU A 60 -3.94 7.39 15.25
CA GLU A 60 -3.30 6.77 14.10
C GLU A 60 -3.34 7.80 12.97
N PRO A 61 -2.24 8.02 12.24
CA PRO A 61 -2.29 8.84 11.05
C PRO A 61 -3.37 8.29 10.10
N VAL A 62 -4.10 9.20 9.45
CA VAL A 62 -4.97 8.87 8.30
C VAL A 62 -4.11 8.56 7.06
N THR A 63 -3.02 7.80 7.25
CA THR A 63 -2.24 7.17 6.17
C THR A 63 -2.97 5.96 5.58
N GLY A 64 -4.27 5.84 5.88
CA GLY A 64 -5.26 5.08 5.11
C GLY A 64 -6.06 5.95 4.12
N ALA A 65 -5.72 7.22 3.90
CA ALA A 65 -6.07 7.85 2.63
C ALA A 65 -5.23 7.16 1.57
N VAL A 66 -5.72 6.02 1.06
CA VAL A 66 -5.01 5.36 0.00
C VAL A 66 -5.00 6.32 -1.18
N LYS A 67 -3.85 6.96 -1.41
CA LYS A 67 -3.61 7.62 -2.68
C LYS A 67 -3.78 6.54 -3.73
N GLU A 68 -4.74 6.77 -4.60
CA GLU A 68 -4.89 5.99 -5.80
C GLU A 68 -3.55 6.03 -6.54
N ARG A 69 -2.96 4.86 -6.76
CA ARG A 69 -1.66 4.68 -7.42
C ARG A 69 -1.88 4.10 -8.79
N SER A 70 -1.09 4.54 -9.76
CA SER A 70 -0.98 3.87 -11.05
C SER A 70 0.16 2.87 -10.99
N ILE A 71 -0.16 1.59 -11.18
CA ILE A 71 0.79 0.48 -11.18
C ILE A 71 0.84 -0.11 -12.57
N THR A 72 2.05 -0.42 -13.04
CA THR A 72 2.30 -1.07 -14.32
C THR A 72 2.99 -2.42 -14.09
N TYR A 73 2.37 -3.50 -14.57
CA TYR A 73 2.93 -4.83 -14.62
C TYR A 73 3.48 -5.11 -16.02
N PHE A 74 4.77 -5.39 -16.10
CA PHE A 74 5.43 -5.91 -17.29
C PHE A 74 5.54 -7.43 -17.16
N ILE A 75 4.81 -8.14 -18.01
CA ILE A 75 4.64 -9.59 -17.92
C ILE A 75 5.19 -10.23 -19.18
N MET A 76 6.07 -11.21 -19.02
CA MET A 76 6.43 -12.14 -20.10
C MET A 76 5.67 -13.44 -19.84
N MET A 77 4.84 -13.85 -20.79
CA MET A 77 3.99 -15.04 -20.67
C MET A 77 3.95 -15.82 -21.98
N GLN A 78 3.54 -17.08 -21.94
CA GLN A 78 3.25 -17.85 -23.14
C GLN A 78 2.12 -17.18 -23.94
N ASN A 79 2.17 -17.31 -25.27
CA ASN A 79 1.17 -16.77 -26.17
C ASN A 79 -0.14 -17.59 -26.12
N ASP A 80 -0.84 -17.48 -24.99
CA ASP A 80 -2.12 -18.13 -24.72
C ASP A 80 -3.12 -17.08 -24.19
N PHE A 81 -4.19 -16.85 -24.94
CA PHE A 81 -5.29 -15.94 -24.56
C PHE A 81 -5.91 -16.27 -23.20
N SER A 82 -5.84 -17.54 -22.76
CA SER A 82 -6.34 -17.95 -21.45
C SER A 82 -5.56 -17.32 -20.29
N LEU A 83 -4.27 -17.03 -20.49
CA LEU A 83 -3.40 -16.43 -19.47
C LEU A 83 -3.78 -14.98 -19.20
N LEU A 84 -3.97 -14.19 -20.26
CA LEU A 84 -4.40 -12.79 -20.12
C LEU A 84 -5.69 -12.67 -19.31
N ASN A 85 -6.67 -13.52 -19.62
CA ASN A 85 -7.95 -13.56 -18.90
C ASN A 85 -7.79 -13.93 -17.41
N LYS A 86 -6.91 -14.89 -17.09
CA LYS A 86 -6.63 -15.28 -15.68
C LYS A 86 -5.96 -14.14 -14.91
N ILE A 87 -5.00 -13.46 -15.54
CA ILE A 87 -4.33 -12.28 -14.95
C ILE A 87 -5.36 -11.17 -14.70
N MET A 88 -6.19 -10.88 -15.69
CA MET A 88 -7.21 -9.84 -15.62
C MET A 88 -8.22 -10.08 -14.49
N ARG A 89 -8.68 -11.32 -14.33
CA ARG A 89 -9.57 -11.71 -13.22
C ARG A 89 -8.92 -11.50 -11.86
N LYS A 90 -7.63 -11.81 -11.70
CA LYS A 90 -6.89 -11.57 -10.45
C LYS A 90 -6.76 -10.09 -10.15
N ILE A 91 -6.41 -9.27 -11.16
CA ILE A 91 -6.30 -7.81 -10.98
C ILE A 91 -7.66 -7.22 -10.58
N LYS A 92 -8.74 -7.59 -11.29
CA LYS A 92 -10.09 -7.07 -10.99
C LYS A 92 -10.68 -7.56 -9.66
N LYS A 93 -10.26 -8.72 -9.14
CA LYS A 93 -10.75 -9.25 -7.86
C LYS A 93 -10.47 -8.32 -6.69
N GLU A 94 -9.40 -7.55 -6.76
CA GLU A 94 -8.99 -6.58 -5.73
C GLU A 94 -9.57 -5.17 -5.96
N ASN A 95 -10.65 -5.04 -6.76
CA ASN A 95 -11.29 -3.77 -7.13
C ASN A 95 -10.33 -2.75 -7.79
N ASN A 96 -9.35 -3.25 -8.54
CA ASN A 96 -8.45 -2.41 -9.32
C ASN A 96 -9.11 -1.95 -10.63
N ASP A 97 -8.90 -0.70 -10.99
CA ASP A 97 -9.39 -0.12 -12.24
C ASP A 97 -8.32 -0.25 -13.34
N VAL A 98 -8.59 -1.05 -14.37
CA VAL A 98 -7.59 -1.37 -15.40
C VAL A 98 -7.57 -0.24 -16.42
N LEU A 99 -6.43 0.45 -16.50
CA LEU A 99 -6.25 1.61 -17.38
C LEU A 99 -5.90 1.18 -18.80
N SER A 100 -4.96 0.26 -18.95
CA SER A 100 -4.51 -0.19 -20.27
C SER A 100 -3.97 -1.61 -20.25
N ILE A 101 -4.09 -2.27 -21.40
CA ILE A 101 -3.50 -3.58 -21.68
C ILE A 101 -2.86 -3.49 -23.05
N ASN A 102 -1.54 -3.65 -23.11
CA ASN A 102 -0.77 -3.61 -24.34
C ASN A 102 0.03 -4.90 -24.47
N SER A 103 -0.32 -5.76 -25.43
CA SER A 103 0.45 -6.96 -25.75
C SER A 103 1.32 -6.67 -26.97
N GLY A 104 2.62 -6.97 -26.86
CA GLY A 104 3.55 -6.82 -27.97
C GLY A 104 3.45 -7.98 -28.96
N VAL A 105 4.37 -8.00 -29.91
CA VAL A 105 4.51 -9.10 -30.86
C VAL A 105 5.07 -10.33 -30.16
N ALA A 106 4.55 -11.51 -30.50
CA ALA A 106 5.08 -12.76 -29.98
C ALA A 106 6.54 -12.97 -30.43
N PHE A 107 7.40 -13.37 -29.50
CA PHE A 107 8.76 -13.80 -29.75
C PHE A 107 8.89 -15.28 -29.37
N GLY A 108 8.85 -16.15 -30.38
CA GLY A 108 8.70 -17.59 -30.19
C GLY A 108 7.34 -17.92 -29.57
N GLU A 109 7.32 -18.74 -28.52
CA GLU A 109 6.09 -19.11 -27.80
C GLU A 109 5.61 -18.07 -26.80
N ASN A 110 6.28 -16.91 -26.70
CA ASN A 110 6.09 -15.96 -25.62
C ASN A 110 5.65 -14.60 -26.13
N VAL A 111 4.82 -13.91 -25.36
CA VAL A 111 4.32 -12.57 -25.65
C VAL A 111 4.60 -11.63 -24.47
N PRO A 112 5.25 -10.48 -24.70
CA PRO A 112 5.35 -9.45 -23.69
C PRO A 112 4.01 -8.73 -23.56
N THR A 113 3.56 -8.50 -22.34
CA THR A 113 2.28 -7.85 -22.03
C THR A 113 2.47 -6.82 -20.93
N ILE A 114 2.01 -5.61 -21.17
CA ILE A 114 2.03 -4.49 -20.22
C ILE A 114 0.60 -4.25 -19.78
N ILE A 115 0.36 -4.27 -18.46
CA ILE A 115 -0.95 -3.99 -17.88
C ILE A 115 -0.79 -2.87 -16.87
N SER A 116 -1.46 -1.75 -17.09
CA SER A 116 -1.52 -0.66 -16.11
C SER A 116 -2.89 -0.60 -15.46
N PHE A 117 -2.92 -0.34 -14.15
CA PHE A 117 -4.15 -0.24 -13.38
C PHE A 117 -4.01 0.74 -12.23
N LYS A 118 -5.12 1.38 -11.88
CA LYS A 118 -5.26 2.18 -10.66
C LYS A 118 -5.67 1.30 -9.51
N THR A 119 -5.03 1.52 -8.37
CA THR A 119 -5.27 0.72 -7.19
C THR A 119 -5.22 1.54 -5.91
N LYS A 120 -5.99 1.07 -4.94
CA LYS A 120 -5.90 1.47 -3.54
C LYS A 120 -5.19 0.41 -2.68
N MET A 121 -4.39 -0.44 -3.28
CA MET A 121 -3.61 -1.45 -2.59
C MET A 121 -2.33 -0.84 -1.99
N THR A 122 -1.83 -1.46 -0.93
CA THR A 122 -0.48 -1.15 -0.42
C THR A 122 0.58 -1.74 -1.36
N LEU A 123 1.81 -1.25 -1.30
CA LEU A 123 2.92 -1.81 -2.10
C LEU A 123 3.18 -3.29 -1.77
N ALA A 124 2.95 -3.70 -0.51
CA ALA A 124 3.03 -5.10 -0.11
C ALA A 124 1.97 -5.95 -0.82
N ASP A 125 0.71 -5.49 -0.84
CA ASP A 125 -0.38 -6.20 -1.51
C ASP A 125 -0.18 -6.28 -3.03
N ILE A 126 0.34 -5.21 -3.65
CA ILE A 126 0.70 -5.18 -5.07
C ILE A 126 1.76 -6.24 -5.38
N ASN A 127 2.78 -6.39 -4.52
CA ASN A 127 3.80 -7.42 -4.68
C ASN A 127 3.23 -8.83 -4.47
N LEU A 128 2.34 -9.02 -3.50
CA LEU A 128 1.64 -10.29 -3.29
C LEU A 128 0.77 -10.68 -4.48
N LEU A 129 0.06 -9.72 -5.08
CA LEU A 129 -0.71 -9.93 -6.31
C LEU A 129 0.21 -10.37 -7.45
N ALA A 130 1.35 -9.70 -7.65
CA ALA A 130 2.34 -10.04 -8.66
C ALA A 130 2.92 -11.44 -8.44
N GLU A 131 3.25 -11.83 -7.21
CA GLU A 131 3.66 -13.20 -6.88
C GLU A 131 2.58 -14.23 -7.18
N SER A 132 1.32 -13.90 -6.87
CA SER A 132 0.19 -14.79 -7.15
C SER A 132 -0.03 -14.99 -8.65
N ILE A 133 0.33 -14.01 -9.48
CA ILE A 133 0.31 -14.10 -10.95
C ILE A 133 1.50 -14.91 -11.43
N ARG A 134 2.70 -14.70 -10.87
CA ARG A 134 3.92 -15.44 -11.20
C ARG A 134 3.78 -16.95 -11.04
N ARG A 135 2.92 -17.41 -10.12
CA ARG A 135 2.64 -18.85 -9.91
C ARG A 135 1.71 -19.49 -10.96
N ILE A 136 1.12 -18.71 -11.87
CA ILE A 136 0.30 -19.24 -12.95
C ILE A 136 1.22 -19.93 -13.96
N LYS A 137 0.92 -21.20 -14.29
CA LYS A 137 1.63 -21.94 -15.35
C LYS A 137 1.57 -21.15 -16.66
N GLY A 138 2.72 -20.91 -17.28
CA GLY A 138 2.86 -20.11 -18.50
C GLY A 138 3.29 -18.67 -18.27
N ILE A 139 3.42 -18.21 -17.03
CA ILE A 139 4.09 -16.93 -16.71
C ILE A 139 5.58 -17.16 -16.56
N ILE A 140 6.37 -16.38 -17.29
CA ILE A 140 7.85 -16.49 -17.32
C ILE A 140 8.46 -15.44 -16.41
N ARG A 141 7.96 -14.21 -16.48
CA ARG A 141 8.47 -13.10 -15.68
C ARG A 141 7.37 -12.07 -15.43
N ILE A 142 7.44 -11.43 -14.27
CA ILE A 142 6.67 -10.23 -13.96
C ILE A 142 7.58 -9.23 -13.26
N VAL A 143 7.57 -7.99 -13.75
CA VAL A 143 8.24 -6.81 -13.18
C VAL A 143 7.17 -5.78 -12.86
N VAL A 144 7.25 -5.22 -11.65
CA VAL A 144 6.29 -4.22 -11.16
C VAL A 144 6.96 -2.85 -11.18
N SER A 145 6.25 -1.84 -11.67
CA SER A 145 6.65 -0.44 -11.63
C SER A 145 5.49 0.39 -11.07
N GLU A 146 5.80 1.29 -10.14
CA GLU A 146 4.88 2.34 -9.69
C GLU A 146 5.19 3.60 -10.50
N GLU A 147 4.17 4.15 -11.15
CA GLU A 147 4.27 5.46 -11.78
C GLU A 147 3.93 6.52 -10.73
N GLU A 148 4.93 7.31 -10.32
CA GLU A 148 4.66 8.54 -9.61
C GLU A 148 3.97 9.48 -10.59
N GLY A 149 2.66 9.72 -10.39
CA GLY A 149 1.95 10.74 -11.14
C GLY A 149 2.68 12.06 -11.00
N SER A 150 3.26 12.56 -12.09
CA SER A 150 3.81 13.90 -12.19
C SER A 150 2.78 14.87 -11.62
N ARG A 151 3.15 15.52 -10.51
CA ARG A 151 2.40 16.66 -9.98
C ARG A 151 2.52 17.85 -10.90
#